data_AF-A0A4Y2R7B8-F1
#
_entry.id   AF-A0A4Y2R7B8-F1
#
_cell.length_a   1.000
_cell.length_b   1.000
_cell.length_c   1.000
_cell.angle_alpha   90.00
_cell.angle_beta   90.00
_cell.angle_gamma   90.00
#
_symmetry.space_group_name_H-M   'P 1'
#
loop_
_entity.id
_entity.type
_entity.pdbx_description
1 polymer ?
#
loop_
_entity_poly.entity_id
_entity_poly.type
_entity_poly.pdbx_seq_one_letter_code
_entity_poly.pdbx_strand_id
1 'polypeptide(L)'
;MKLERWHQQIKYEESGGTIMKRLDKSISIIMNSVAKKLLSRIMSSERGKLTHRMALIRKRQSTKMAEGYSFVQLNETSYVITKEVGPSIFTYNVEKTNTTCCCNIKCDQCSVCIHSMSCTCIDYCVKFVICKHIHYICLNAEKCIEFEETENSEEDALVIDINNHKEKQIYERESILPSVQYQDEDLNMKKGILL
;
A
#
# COMPACT_ATOMS: atom_id res chain seq x y z
N MET A 1 -2.92 -31.75 -4.63
CA MET A 1 -2.67 -30.28 -4.61
C MET A 1 -1.76 -29.83 -5.76
N LYS A 2 -1.67 -28.51 -6.09
CA LYS A 2 -0.76 -28.02 -7.17
C LYS A 2 0.72 -28.34 -6.89
N LEU A 3 1.14 -28.19 -5.65
CA LEU A 3 2.52 -28.46 -5.22
C LEU A 3 2.87 -29.95 -5.36
N GLU A 4 1.96 -30.81 -4.92
CA GLU A 4 2.08 -32.27 -5.01
C GLU A 4 2.16 -32.76 -6.46
N ARG A 5 1.31 -32.24 -7.36
CA ARG A 5 1.40 -32.56 -8.79
C ARG A 5 2.75 -32.13 -9.38
N TRP A 6 3.26 -30.98 -8.96
CA TRP A 6 4.56 -30.53 -9.44
C TRP A 6 5.71 -31.37 -8.88
N HIS A 7 5.64 -31.78 -7.62
CA HIS A 7 6.56 -32.75 -7.04
C HIS A 7 6.53 -34.08 -7.79
N GLN A 8 5.34 -34.61 -8.11
CA GLN A 8 5.20 -35.84 -8.91
C GLN A 8 5.84 -35.67 -10.30
N GLN A 9 5.58 -34.54 -10.98
CA GLN A 9 6.18 -34.22 -12.26
C GLN A 9 7.71 -34.20 -12.17
N ILE A 10 8.29 -33.50 -11.19
CA ILE A 10 9.74 -33.47 -11.01
C ILE A 10 10.28 -34.89 -10.76
N LYS A 11 9.66 -35.63 -9.84
CA LYS A 11 10.13 -36.96 -9.44
C LYS A 11 10.05 -37.97 -10.59
N TYR A 12 8.94 -38.03 -11.31
CA TYR A 12 8.67 -39.10 -12.27
C TYR A 12 8.97 -38.71 -13.72
N GLU A 13 8.60 -37.49 -14.15
CA GLU A 13 8.81 -37.06 -15.53
C GLU A 13 10.23 -36.50 -15.75
N GLU A 14 10.75 -35.70 -14.82
CA GLU A 14 12.04 -35.03 -14.99
C GLU A 14 13.23 -35.85 -14.45
N SER A 15 13.04 -36.57 -13.33
CA SER A 15 14.09 -37.38 -12.67
C SER A 15 13.98 -38.90 -12.93
N GLY A 16 13.01 -39.33 -13.73
CA GLY A 16 12.81 -40.75 -14.09
C GLY A 16 12.47 -41.67 -12.91
N GLY A 17 11.90 -41.14 -11.83
CA GLY A 17 11.50 -41.89 -10.63
C GLY A 17 12.64 -42.25 -9.68
N THR A 18 13.87 -41.81 -9.97
CA THR A 18 15.06 -42.14 -9.16
C THR A 18 15.19 -41.26 -7.92
N ILE A 19 15.71 -41.83 -6.83
CA ILE A 19 16.04 -41.07 -5.62
C ILE A 19 17.32 -40.27 -5.87
N MET A 20 17.23 -38.95 -5.79
CA MET A 20 18.35 -38.05 -6.07
C MET A 20 19.27 -37.97 -4.85
N LYS A 21 20.45 -38.61 -4.92
CA LYS A 21 21.45 -38.60 -3.85
C LYS A 21 22.36 -37.35 -3.89
N ARG A 22 22.59 -36.79 -5.07
CA ARG A 22 23.44 -35.61 -5.28
C ARG A 22 22.61 -34.35 -5.46
N LEU A 23 22.82 -33.37 -4.59
CA LEU A 23 22.12 -32.09 -4.62
C LEU A 23 22.34 -31.32 -5.93
N ASP A 24 23.55 -31.30 -6.48
CA ASP A 24 23.85 -30.59 -7.74
C ASP A 24 22.95 -31.05 -8.89
N LYS A 25 22.74 -32.37 -8.98
CA LYS A 25 21.86 -32.98 -9.98
C LYS A 25 20.40 -32.62 -9.70
N SER A 26 19.99 -32.56 -8.43
CA SER A 26 18.64 -32.12 -8.04
C SER A 26 18.37 -30.69 -8.44
N ILE A 27 19.33 -29.81 -8.20
CA ILE A 27 19.24 -28.39 -8.55
C ILE A 27 19.14 -28.25 -10.07
N SER A 28 19.99 -28.92 -10.85
CA SER A 28 19.96 -28.82 -12.31
C SER A 28 18.63 -29.30 -12.91
N ILE A 29 18.05 -30.38 -12.39
CA ILE A 29 16.73 -30.86 -12.82
C ILE A 29 15.63 -29.85 -12.46
N ILE A 30 15.63 -29.32 -11.24
CA ILE A 30 14.64 -28.31 -10.82
C ILE A 30 14.74 -27.07 -11.71
N MET A 31 15.95 -26.57 -11.96
CA MET A 31 16.18 -25.39 -12.81
C MET A 31 15.69 -25.62 -14.24
N ASN A 32 15.96 -26.79 -14.82
CA ASN A 32 15.46 -27.15 -16.14
C ASN A 32 13.93 -27.28 -16.18
N SER A 33 13.32 -27.87 -15.15
CA SER A 33 11.86 -27.96 -15.02
C SER A 33 11.20 -26.57 -14.93
N VAL A 34 11.81 -25.65 -14.17
CA VAL A 34 11.38 -24.26 -14.08
C VAL A 34 11.51 -23.57 -15.45
N ALA A 35 12.64 -23.70 -16.14
CA ALA A 35 12.85 -23.13 -17.47
C ALA A 35 11.80 -23.61 -18.49
N LYS A 36 11.50 -24.92 -18.54
CA LYS A 36 10.43 -25.49 -19.38
C LYS A 36 9.06 -24.87 -19.08
N LYS A 37 8.73 -24.64 -17.80
CA LYS A 37 7.47 -23.99 -17.41
C LYS A 37 7.42 -22.52 -17.80
N LEU A 38 8.53 -21.80 -17.69
CA LEU A 38 8.63 -20.40 -18.12
C LEU A 38 8.44 -20.28 -19.64
N LEU A 39 9.09 -21.13 -20.43
CA LEU A 39 8.91 -21.18 -21.89
C LEU A 39 7.47 -21.53 -22.27
N SER A 40 6.88 -22.54 -21.63
CA SER A 40 5.47 -22.92 -21.85
C SER A 40 4.50 -21.78 -21.56
N ARG A 41 4.82 -20.94 -20.55
CA ARG A 41 4.04 -19.75 -20.21
C ARG A 41 4.18 -18.65 -21.26
N ILE A 42 5.39 -18.37 -21.75
CA ILE A 42 5.61 -17.42 -22.87
C ILE A 42 4.83 -17.87 -24.10
N MET A 43 4.97 -19.14 -24.50
CA MET A 43 4.24 -19.74 -25.62
C MET A 43 2.71 -19.72 -25.45
N SER A 44 2.21 -19.72 -24.22
CA SER A 44 0.78 -19.60 -23.94
C SER A 44 0.31 -18.15 -23.99
N SER A 45 1.15 -17.22 -23.54
CA SER A 45 0.92 -15.78 -23.60
C SER A 45 0.82 -15.29 -25.04
N GLU A 46 1.73 -15.75 -25.91
CA GLU A 46 1.77 -15.35 -27.32
C GLU A 46 0.50 -15.78 -28.08
N ARG A 47 -0.07 -16.93 -27.71
CA ARG A 47 -1.32 -17.44 -28.31
C ARG A 47 -2.58 -16.74 -27.80
N GLY A 48 -2.46 -15.71 -26.96
CA GLY A 48 -3.61 -14.98 -26.40
C GLY A 48 -4.51 -15.84 -25.50
N LYS A 49 -4.06 -17.00 -25.01
CA LYS A 49 -4.89 -17.84 -24.15
C LYS A 49 -5.17 -17.08 -22.86
N LEU A 50 -6.45 -16.86 -22.56
CA LEU A 50 -6.87 -16.32 -21.27
C LEU A 50 -6.36 -17.26 -20.19
N THR A 51 -5.32 -16.84 -19.47
CA THR A 51 -4.79 -17.66 -18.39
C THR A 51 -5.85 -17.75 -17.30
N HIS A 52 -5.96 -18.90 -16.65
CA HIS A 52 -6.82 -19.07 -15.47
C HIS A 52 -6.60 -17.94 -14.43
N ARG A 53 -5.39 -17.39 -14.37
CA ARG A 53 -5.06 -16.25 -13.50
C ARG A 53 -5.77 -14.96 -13.90
N MET A 54 -5.80 -14.64 -15.20
CA MET A 54 -6.56 -13.48 -15.70
C MET A 54 -8.06 -13.67 -15.48
N ALA A 55 -8.58 -14.88 -15.69
CA ALA A 55 -9.98 -15.21 -15.39
C ALA A 55 -10.31 -15.01 -13.89
N LEU A 56 -9.40 -15.41 -12.99
CA LEU A 56 -9.56 -15.20 -11.54
C LEU A 56 -9.51 -13.72 -11.15
N ILE A 57 -8.61 -12.94 -11.74
CA ILE A 57 -8.55 -11.49 -11.54
C ILE A 57 -9.91 -10.91 -11.96
N ARG A 58 -10.39 -11.23 -13.16
CA ARG A 58 -11.68 -10.74 -13.68
C ARG A 58 -12.88 -11.12 -12.82
N LYS A 59 -12.96 -12.38 -12.36
CA LYS A 59 -14.06 -12.83 -11.50
C LYS A 59 -14.11 -12.09 -10.16
N ARG A 60 -12.95 -11.67 -9.65
CA ARG A 60 -12.81 -11.00 -8.35
C ARG A 60 -12.94 -9.48 -8.46
N GLN A 61 -13.05 -8.93 -9.66
CA GLN A 61 -13.28 -7.50 -9.91
C GLN A 61 -14.71 -7.04 -9.60
N SER A 62 -15.65 -7.94 -9.24
CA SER A 62 -17.07 -7.59 -9.08
C SER A 62 -17.26 -6.34 -8.21
N THR A 63 -17.77 -5.28 -8.84
CA THR A 63 -18.01 -3.92 -8.32
C THR A 63 -18.85 -3.87 -7.05
N LYS A 64 -19.52 -4.97 -6.70
CA LYS A 64 -20.24 -5.15 -5.42
C LYS A 64 -19.35 -5.27 -4.19
N MET A 65 -18.02 -5.16 -4.34
CA MET A 65 -17.06 -5.37 -3.26
C MET A 65 -16.81 -4.16 -2.36
N ALA A 66 -17.33 -2.97 -2.70
CA ALA A 66 -17.08 -1.74 -1.94
C ALA A 66 -17.97 -1.56 -0.70
N GLU A 67 -19.05 -2.35 -0.55
CA GLU A 67 -19.98 -2.17 0.56
C GLU A 67 -19.38 -2.62 1.90
N GLY A 68 -19.31 -1.68 2.85
CA GLY A 68 -18.91 -1.91 4.24
C GLY A 68 -17.40 -1.98 4.48
N TYR A 69 -16.59 -1.53 3.53
CA TYR A 69 -15.17 -1.31 3.76
C TYR A 69 -14.90 0.17 4.06
N SER A 70 -13.95 0.43 4.95
CA SER A 70 -13.31 1.73 5.09
C SER A 70 -11.80 1.55 5.05
N PHE A 71 -11.07 2.62 4.76
CA PHE A 71 -9.61 2.56 4.77
C PHE A 71 -9.02 3.80 5.42
N VAL A 72 -7.84 3.62 6.00
CA VAL A 72 -6.99 4.69 6.51
C VAL A 72 -5.65 4.57 5.80
N GLN A 73 -5.18 5.69 5.25
CA GLN A 73 -3.84 5.77 4.70
C GLN A 73 -2.86 6.06 5.84
N LEU A 74 -1.85 5.21 6.01
CA LEU A 74 -0.81 5.39 7.03
C LEU A 74 0.35 6.21 6.46
N ASN A 75 0.78 5.87 5.24
CA ASN A 75 1.88 6.50 4.51
C ASN A 75 1.48 6.66 3.03
N GLU A 76 2.31 7.30 2.20
CA GLU A 76 2.10 7.40 0.75
C GLU A 76 1.84 6.05 0.07
N THR A 77 2.45 4.98 0.58
CA THR A 77 2.40 3.64 -0.03
C THR A 77 1.59 2.62 0.77
N SER A 78 1.13 2.93 1.98
CA SER A 78 0.59 1.94 2.91
C SER A 78 -0.80 2.32 3.40
N TYR A 79 -1.70 1.34 3.35
CA TYR A 79 -3.12 1.49 3.64
C TYR A 79 -3.59 0.38 4.57
N VAL A 80 -4.44 0.74 5.54
CA VAL A 80 -5.15 -0.22 6.40
C VAL A 80 -6.60 -0.21 6.00
N ILE A 81 -7.11 -1.37 5.57
CA ILE A 81 -8.53 -1.56 5.27
C ILE A 81 -9.19 -2.24 6.45
N THR A 82 -10.33 -1.71 6.85
CA THR A 82 -11.18 -2.29 7.88
C THR A 82 -12.53 -2.70 7.30
N LYS A 83 -13.08 -3.78 7.83
CA LYS A 83 -14.44 -4.22 7.56
C LYS A 83 -15.11 -4.66 8.84
N GLU A 84 -16.29 -4.09 9.08
CA GLU A 84 -17.16 -4.49 10.18
C GLU A 84 -18.09 -5.60 9.71
N VAL A 85 -18.11 -6.71 10.45
CA VAL A 85 -19.03 -7.82 10.23
C VAL A 85 -19.67 -8.16 11.57
N GLY A 86 -20.85 -7.57 11.82
CA GLY A 86 -21.50 -7.66 13.13
C GLY A 86 -20.62 -7.04 14.22
N PRO A 87 -20.33 -7.75 15.34
CA PRO A 87 -19.51 -7.22 16.42
C PRO A 87 -17.99 -7.31 16.17
N SER A 88 -17.56 -7.90 15.05
CA SER A 88 -16.14 -8.16 14.75
C SER A 88 -15.60 -7.19 13.71
N ILE A 89 -14.39 -6.67 13.96
CA ILE A 89 -13.65 -5.81 13.03
C ILE A 89 -12.50 -6.61 12.44
N PHE A 90 -12.46 -6.69 11.11
CA PHE A 90 -11.38 -7.33 10.38
C PHE A 90 -10.49 -6.26 9.74
N THR A 91 -9.18 -6.35 9.98
CA THR A 91 -8.20 -5.40 9.44
C THR A 91 -7.24 -6.08 8.46
N TYR A 92 -6.90 -5.39 7.38
CA TYR A 92 -6.00 -5.87 6.34
C TYR A 92 -5.05 -4.76 5.91
N ASN A 93 -3.75 -5.06 5.86
CA ASN A 93 -2.76 -4.11 5.37
C ASN A 93 -2.57 -4.33 3.89
N VAL A 94 -2.51 -3.22 3.14
CA VAL A 94 -2.22 -3.18 1.71
C VAL A 94 -1.10 -2.18 1.49
N GLU A 95 -0.10 -2.59 0.72
CA GLU A 95 1.08 -1.77 0.46
C GLU A 95 1.39 -1.73 -1.03
N LYS A 96 1.80 -0.57 -1.52
CA LYS A 96 2.28 -0.36 -2.89
C LYS A 96 3.76 -0.65 -2.94
N THR A 97 4.14 -1.81 -3.47
CA THR A 97 5.53 -2.30 -3.45
C THR A 97 6.34 -1.87 -4.68
N ASN A 98 5.74 -1.89 -5.87
CA ASN A 98 6.41 -1.48 -7.11
C ASN A 98 5.52 -0.51 -7.89
N THR A 99 6.03 0.69 -8.15
CA THR A 99 5.30 1.71 -8.92
C THR A 99 5.22 1.39 -10.41
N THR A 100 6.20 0.64 -10.95
CA THR A 100 6.23 0.28 -12.37
C THR A 100 6.48 -1.21 -12.57
N CYS A 101 5.65 -1.83 -13.42
CA CYS A 101 5.81 -3.22 -13.84
C CYS A 101 5.38 -3.38 -15.30
N CYS A 102 6.23 -4.04 -16.09
CA CYS A 102 6.00 -4.32 -17.51
C CYS A 102 5.23 -5.63 -17.78
N CYS A 103 4.60 -6.23 -16.76
CA CYS A 103 3.90 -7.49 -16.96
C CYS A 103 2.49 -7.31 -17.57
N ASN A 104 2.06 -8.27 -18.39
CA ASN A 104 0.74 -8.27 -19.05
C ASN A 104 -0.40 -8.80 -18.15
N ILE A 105 -0.12 -9.12 -16.88
CA ILE A 105 -1.13 -9.63 -15.94
C ILE A 105 -1.62 -8.46 -15.08
N LYS A 106 -2.41 -7.59 -15.71
CA LYS A 106 -3.00 -6.42 -15.09
C LYS A 106 -4.50 -6.59 -14.91
N CYS A 107 -5.05 -5.91 -13.92
CA CYS A 107 -6.48 -5.71 -13.78
C CYS A 107 -6.93 -4.70 -14.85
N ASP A 108 -7.95 -5.06 -15.65
CA ASP A 108 -8.47 -4.18 -16.69
C ASP A 108 -9.05 -2.85 -16.13
N GLN A 109 -9.63 -2.87 -14.92
CA GLN A 109 -10.21 -1.67 -14.29
C GLN A 109 -9.21 -0.84 -13.50
N CYS A 110 -8.38 -1.49 -12.69
CA CYS A 110 -7.46 -0.80 -11.79
C CYS A 110 -6.10 -0.51 -12.45
N SER A 111 -5.83 -1.07 -13.64
CA SER A 111 -4.53 -1.06 -14.34
C SER A 111 -3.31 -1.60 -13.55
N VAL A 112 -3.49 -1.99 -12.29
CA VAL A 112 -2.44 -2.58 -11.44
C VAL A 112 -2.22 -4.06 -11.74
N CYS A 113 -0.99 -4.51 -11.51
CA CYS A 113 -0.65 -5.92 -11.53
C CYS A 113 -0.49 -6.46 -10.10
N ILE A 114 -0.34 -7.76 -9.96
CA ILE A 114 -0.07 -8.34 -8.64
C ILE A 114 1.30 -7.98 -8.08
N HIS A 115 2.27 -7.59 -8.91
CA HIS A 115 3.61 -7.25 -8.44
C HIS A 115 3.72 -5.82 -7.90
N SER A 116 2.74 -4.96 -8.21
CA SER A 116 2.73 -3.55 -7.79
C SER A 116 2.10 -3.34 -6.43
N MET A 117 1.39 -4.33 -5.89
CA MET A 117 0.63 -4.23 -4.65
C MET A 117 0.78 -5.50 -3.81
N SER A 118 0.80 -5.36 -2.49
CA SER A 118 0.76 -6.46 -1.53
C SER A 118 -0.47 -6.35 -0.63
N CYS A 119 -0.96 -7.47 -0.07
CA CYS A 119 -2.06 -7.46 0.88
C CYS A 119 -1.93 -8.60 1.89
N THR A 120 -2.29 -8.39 3.17
CA THR A 120 -2.21 -9.44 4.20
C THR A 120 -3.32 -10.48 4.12
N CYS A 121 -4.33 -10.31 3.27
CA CYS A 121 -5.44 -11.26 3.18
C CYS A 121 -5.06 -12.59 2.51
N ILE A 122 -5.83 -13.64 2.81
CA ILE A 122 -5.62 -15.01 2.29
C ILE A 122 -5.58 -15.06 0.75
N ASP A 123 -6.36 -14.23 0.08
CA ASP A 123 -6.39 -14.21 -1.38
C ASP A 123 -5.08 -13.72 -2.01
N TYR A 124 -4.37 -12.82 -1.35
CA TYR A 124 -3.04 -12.43 -1.77
C TYR A 124 -1.98 -13.38 -1.21
N CYS A 125 -1.90 -13.54 0.12
CA CYS A 125 -0.84 -14.31 0.79
C CYS A 125 -0.79 -15.78 0.36
N VAL A 126 -1.94 -16.42 0.18
CA VAL A 126 -2.01 -17.87 -0.11
C VAL A 126 -2.28 -18.13 -1.59
N LYS A 127 -3.21 -17.39 -2.19
CA LYS A 127 -3.61 -17.65 -3.59
C LYS A 127 -2.82 -16.83 -4.61
N PHE A 128 -2.11 -15.78 -4.15
CA PHE A 128 -1.33 -14.87 -4.99
C PHE A 128 -2.15 -14.36 -6.17
N VAL A 129 -3.31 -13.75 -5.85
CA VAL A 129 -4.22 -13.07 -6.77
C VAL A 129 -4.52 -11.66 -6.25
N ILE A 130 -4.78 -10.72 -7.18
CA ILE A 130 -5.31 -9.40 -6.83
C ILE A 130 -6.62 -9.60 -6.07
N CYS A 131 -6.67 -9.11 -4.83
CA CYS A 131 -7.77 -9.31 -3.93
C CYS A 131 -8.72 -8.11 -3.94
N LYS A 132 -9.91 -8.31 -3.34
CA LYS A 132 -10.92 -7.26 -3.16
C LYS A 132 -10.40 -6.02 -2.45
N HIS A 133 -9.47 -6.20 -1.51
CA HIS A 133 -8.86 -5.11 -0.74
C HIS A 133 -7.98 -4.22 -1.63
N ILE A 134 -7.17 -4.83 -2.50
CA ILE A 134 -6.37 -4.09 -3.49
C ILE A 134 -7.30 -3.36 -4.47
N HIS A 135 -8.36 -4.02 -4.97
CA HIS A 135 -9.34 -3.37 -5.83
C HIS A 135 -10.02 -2.17 -5.15
N TYR A 136 -10.41 -2.31 -3.88
CA TYR A 136 -11.05 -1.25 -3.11
C TYR A 136 -10.16 -0.02 -2.95
N ILE A 137 -8.88 -0.19 -2.63
CA ILE A 137 -7.94 0.95 -2.56
C ILE A 137 -7.76 1.59 -3.93
N CYS A 138 -7.51 0.82 -4.99
CA CYS A 138 -7.31 1.41 -6.31
C CYS A 138 -8.51 2.23 -6.78
N LEU A 139 -9.74 1.81 -6.46
CA LEU A 139 -10.96 2.52 -6.89
C LEU A 139 -11.32 3.74 -6.04
N ASN A 140 -10.87 3.80 -4.78
CA ASN A 140 -11.28 4.84 -3.84
C ASN A 140 -10.15 5.79 -3.44
N ALA A 141 -8.88 5.36 -3.47
CA ALA A 141 -7.74 6.23 -3.17
C ALA A 141 -7.60 7.34 -4.22
N GLU A 142 -7.92 7.09 -5.49
CA GLU A 142 -7.95 8.14 -6.53
C GLU A 142 -9.05 9.18 -6.29
N LYS A 143 -10.20 8.77 -5.73
CA LYS A 143 -11.32 9.67 -5.41
C LYS A 143 -11.11 10.49 -4.15
N CYS A 144 -10.25 10.04 -3.24
CA CYS A 144 -9.96 10.76 -2.01
C CYS A 144 -9.02 11.95 -2.22
N ILE A 145 -8.28 12.01 -3.33
CA ILE A 145 -7.38 13.13 -3.65
C ILE A 145 -8.17 14.34 -4.17
N GLU A 146 -9.33 14.13 -4.82
CA GLU A 146 -10.17 15.21 -5.36
C GLU A 146 -10.91 16.04 -4.29
N PHE A 147 -10.93 15.59 -3.02
CA PHE A 147 -11.61 16.31 -1.92
C PHE A 147 -10.74 17.33 -1.18
N GLU A 148 -9.45 17.43 -1.49
CA GLU A 148 -8.54 18.41 -0.84
C GLU A 148 -8.20 19.61 -1.74
N GLU A 149 -8.65 19.65 -3.01
CA GLU A 149 -8.23 20.71 -3.97
C GLU A 149 -9.37 21.55 -4.57
N THR A 150 -10.62 21.44 -4.12
CA THR A 150 -11.72 22.29 -4.62
C THR A 150 -12.40 23.12 -3.54
N GLU A 151 -11.69 24.10 -2.99
CA GLU A 151 -12.30 25.38 -2.58
C GLU A 151 -11.32 26.52 -2.88
N ASN A 152 -11.35 27.06 -4.10
CA ASN A 152 -11.23 28.51 -4.36
C ASN A 152 -11.47 28.88 -5.85
N SER A 153 -12.13 30.04 -6.00
CA SER A 153 -12.63 30.76 -7.21
C SER A 153 -13.99 30.29 -7.75
N GLU A 154 -15.08 31.08 -7.83
CA GLU A 154 -15.31 32.53 -7.65
C GLU A 154 -16.80 32.83 -7.29
N GLU A 155 -17.00 33.75 -6.32
CA GLU A 155 -18.05 34.81 -6.15
C GLU A 155 -19.55 34.40 -6.04
N ASP A 156 -20.27 34.61 -4.92
CA ASP A 156 -20.69 35.91 -4.36
C ASP A 156 -20.85 35.95 -2.80
N ALA A 157 -20.12 36.90 -2.20
CA ALA A 157 -20.29 37.71 -0.97
C ALA A 157 -21.04 37.20 0.30
N LEU A 158 -20.29 37.06 1.41
CA LEU A 158 -20.59 37.70 2.71
C LEU A 158 -19.29 38.05 3.46
N VAL A 159 -19.17 39.32 3.86
CA VAL A 159 -18.01 39.95 4.51
C VAL A 159 -17.97 39.62 6.01
N ILE A 160 -16.82 39.19 6.53
CA ILE A 160 -16.50 39.26 7.97
C ILE A 160 -15.13 39.92 8.14
N ASP A 161 -15.13 41.02 8.89
CA ASP A 161 -14.03 41.97 9.12
C ASP A 161 -12.89 41.37 9.97
N ILE A 162 -11.67 41.36 9.43
CA ILE A 162 -10.46 40.73 10.00
C ILE A 162 -9.71 41.67 10.97
N ASN A 163 -10.17 42.91 11.18
CA ASN A 163 -9.45 43.86 12.03
C ASN A 163 -9.46 43.52 13.54
N ASN A 164 -10.33 42.59 14.00
CA ASN A 164 -10.51 42.33 15.42
C ASN A 164 -9.61 41.22 16.02
N HIS A 165 -8.78 40.54 15.21
CA HIS A 165 -8.00 39.39 15.69
C HIS A 165 -6.53 39.72 16.05
N LYS A 166 -6.00 40.85 15.57
CA LYS A 166 -4.62 41.28 15.88
C LYS A 166 -4.51 42.02 17.21
N GLU A 167 -5.53 42.78 17.62
CA GLU A 167 -5.54 43.46 18.92
C GLU A 167 -5.69 42.49 20.10
N LYS A 168 -6.44 41.39 19.91
CA LYS A 168 -6.67 40.38 20.95
C LYS A 168 -5.41 39.56 21.30
N GLN A 169 -4.55 39.29 20.30
CA GLN A 169 -3.29 38.56 20.52
C GLN A 169 -2.20 39.41 21.19
N ILE A 170 -2.29 40.74 21.12
CA ILE A 170 -1.34 41.66 21.78
C ILE A 170 -1.70 41.77 23.27
N TYR A 171 -2.98 41.92 23.61
CA TYR A 171 -3.44 42.01 25.00
C TYR A 171 -3.20 40.72 25.81
N GLU A 172 -3.43 39.55 25.22
CA GLU A 172 -3.15 38.25 25.88
C GLU A 172 -1.65 38.03 26.13
N ARG A 173 -0.77 38.60 25.29
CA ARG A 173 0.69 38.47 25.45
C ARG A 173 1.26 39.40 26.53
N GLU A 174 0.67 40.58 26.71
CA GLU A 174 1.08 41.55 27.73
C GLU A 174 0.52 41.23 29.14
N SER A 175 -0.55 40.45 29.23
CA SER A 175 -1.18 40.06 30.50
C SER A 175 -0.58 38.80 31.17
N ILE A 176 0.33 38.08 30.52
CA ILE A 176 0.92 36.82 31.01
C ILE A 176 2.33 36.99 31.64
N LEU A 177 2.98 38.16 31.51
CA LEU A 177 4.29 38.44 32.13
C LEU A 177 4.20 39.46 33.27
N PRO A 178 3.83 39.03 34.48
CA PRO A 178 4.48 39.60 35.66
C PRO A 178 4.65 38.58 36.81
N SER A 179 5.43 37.50 36.63
CA SER A 179 5.78 36.63 37.78
C SER A 179 6.92 35.62 37.55
N VAL A 180 7.95 35.96 36.78
CA VAL A 180 9.23 35.22 36.84
C VAL A 180 10.39 36.18 36.58
N GLN A 181 10.89 36.83 37.64
CA GLN A 181 12.28 37.29 37.77
C GLN A 181 12.48 37.87 39.17
N TYR A 182 12.70 37.00 40.14
CA TYR A 182 13.56 37.33 41.28
C TYR A 182 14.58 36.20 41.40
N GLN A 183 15.82 36.62 41.63
CA GLN A 183 17.06 35.84 41.78
C GLN A 183 17.78 35.53 40.46
N ASP A 184 18.62 36.47 40.04
CA ASP A 184 20.05 36.23 39.83
C ASP A 184 20.76 37.58 39.57
N GLU A 185 20.77 38.43 40.59
CA GLU A 185 21.84 39.43 40.76
C GLU A 185 22.96 38.72 41.51
N ASP A 186 24.06 38.40 40.82
CA ASP A 186 25.44 38.47 41.32
C ASP A 186 26.36 37.62 40.45
N LEU A 187 26.83 38.17 39.32
CA LEU A 187 28.11 37.84 38.69
C LEU A 187 28.33 38.71 37.44
N ASN A 188 28.44 40.03 37.62
CA ASN A 188 29.29 40.87 36.74
C ASN A 188 29.57 42.27 37.30
N MET A 189 29.82 42.37 38.61
CA MET A 189 30.47 43.56 39.18
C MET A 189 32.00 43.35 39.16
N LYS A 190 32.61 43.43 37.96
CA LYS A 190 34.07 43.58 37.81
C LYS A 190 34.51 43.97 36.39
N LYS A 191 33.96 45.06 35.85
CA LYS A 191 34.69 45.89 34.86
C LYS A 191 34.36 47.35 35.07
N GLY A 192 35.34 48.09 35.59
CA GLY A 192 35.33 49.54 35.74
C GLY A 192 35.96 49.94 37.07
N ILE A 193 36.89 50.91 37.03
CA ILE A 193 37.77 51.41 38.11
C ILE A 193 39.10 50.61 38.13
N LEU A 194 40.27 51.12 37.72
CA LEU A 194 40.83 52.47 37.71
C LEU A 194 41.65 52.77 36.44
N LEU A 195 41.62 54.08 36.11
CA LEU A 195 42.63 54.94 35.48
C LEU A 195 44.01 54.34 35.17
#